data_AF-A0A351XCY0-F1
#
_entry.id   AF-A0A351XCY0-F1
#
_cell.length_a   1.000
_cell.length_b   1.000
_cell.length_c   1.000
_cell.angle_alpha   90.00
_cell.angle_beta   90.00
_cell.angle_gamma   90.00
#
_symmetry.space_group_name_H-M   'P 1'
#
loop_
_entity.id
_entity.type
_entity.pdbx_description
1 polymer ?
#
loop_
_entity_poly.entity_id
_entity_poly.type
_entity_poly.pdbx_seq_one_letter_code
_entity_poly.pdbx_strand_id
1 'polypeptide(L)'
;MGKKARRLPAKNAAEATVRVVSRFAGEREAGERFIDWLERSGGASGVAAGLKDLDEFPTPDEGPEFYVDYDETGPYVAEIGESECAT
;
A
#
# COMPACT_ATOMS: atom_id res chain seq x y z
N MET A 1 -3.76 18.64 4.42
CA MET A 1 -4.47 17.81 3.42
C MET A 1 -3.44 17.01 2.63
N GLY A 2 -3.61 15.70 2.46
CA GLY A 2 -2.65 14.86 1.74
C GLY A 2 -2.65 15.12 0.22
N LYS A 3 -1.49 15.06 -0.43
CA LYS A 3 -1.34 15.15 -1.89
C LYS A 3 -1.29 13.74 -2.48
N LYS A 4 -2.18 13.43 -3.43
CA LYS A 4 -2.12 12.16 -4.19
C LYS A 4 -0.86 12.15 -5.05
N ALA A 5 -0.10 11.05 -5.01
CA ALA A 5 1.16 10.93 -5.76
C ALA A 5 1.27 9.62 -6.56
N ARG A 6 0.73 8.50 -6.05
CA ARG A 6 0.76 7.19 -6.72
C ARG A 6 -0.35 6.29 -6.16
N ARG A 7 -0.84 5.35 -6.99
CA ARG A 7 -1.69 4.24 -6.58
C ARG A 7 -0.82 3.03 -6.23
N LEU A 8 -1.18 2.29 -5.19
CA LEU A 8 -0.49 1.07 -4.76
C LEU A 8 -1.54 0.02 -4.41
N PRO A 9 -1.27 -1.28 -4.64
CA PRO A 9 -2.05 -2.34 -3.99
C PRO A 9 -1.97 -2.19 -2.46
N ALA A 10 -3.05 -2.53 -1.77
CA ALA A 10 -3.11 -2.40 -0.31
C ALA A 10 -2.02 -3.19 0.41
N LYS A 11 -1.65 -4.37 -0.12
CA LYS A 11 -0.55 -5.19 0.41
C LYS A 11 0.81 -4.48 0.38
N ASN A 12 1.05 -3.59 -0.60
CA ASN A 12 2.31 -2.86 -0.72
C ASN A 12 2.38 -1.59 0.17
N ALA A 13 1.28 -1.20 0.84
CA ALA A 13 1.23 0.06 1.61
C ALA A 13 2.19 0.08 2.80
N ALA A 14 2.36 -1.05 3.49
CA ALA A 14 3.27 -1.16 4.62
C ALA A 14 4.74 -1.02 4.16
N GLU A 15 5.11 -1.71 3.08
CA GLU A 15 6.45 -1.61 2.50
C GLU A 15 6.74 -0.19 2.01
N ALA A 16 5.81 0.42 1.27
CA ALA A 16 5.94 1.79 0.82
C ALA A 16 6.16 2.76 2.00
N THR A 17 5.45 2.55 3.11
CA THR A 17 5.61 3.34 4.34
C THR A 17 7.03 3.20 4.90
N VAL A 18 7.53 1.97 5.04
CA VAL A 18 8.89 1.71 5.52
C VAL A 18 9.93 2.39 4.62
N ARG A 19 9.80 2.29 3.29
CA ARG A 19 10.71 2.93 2.34
C ARG A 19 10.72 4.45 2.50
N VAL A 20 9.55 5.09 2.61
CA VAL A 20 9.45 6.55 2.78
C VAL A 20 10.02 7.01 4.12
N VAL A 21 9.68 6.33 5.22
CA VAL A 21 10.16 6.68 6.57
C VAL A 21 11.67 6.45 6.68
N SER A 22 12.19 5.37 6.09
CA SER A 22 13.63 5.07 6.10
C SER A 22 14.41 6.12 5.30
N ARG A 23 13.90 6.53 4.13
CA ARG A 23 14.51 7.60 3.34
C ARG A 23 14.52 8.93 4.11
N PHE A 24 13.39 9.30 4.71
CA PHE A 24 13.34 10.49 5.58
C PHE A 24 14.35 10.39 6.73
N ALA A 25 14.42 9.25 7.43
CA ALA A 25 15.36 9.07 8.53
C ALA A 25 16.83 9.20 8.11
N GLY A 26 17.18 8.76 6.90
CA GLY A 26 18.54 8.83 6.35
C GLY A 26 18.92 10.19 5.72
N GLU A 27 17.95 10.96 5.24
CA GLU A 27 18.19 12.22 4.52
C GLU A 27 17.87 13.48 5.33
N ARG A 28 17.19 13.35 6.48
CA ARG A 28 16.76 14.50 7.28
C ARG A 28 17.94 15.21 7.95
N GLU A 29 17.86 16.52 7.99
CA GLU A 29 18.76 17.36 8.78
C GLU A 29 18.31 17.45 10.24
N ALA A 30 19.21 17.89 11.13
CA ALA A 30 18.89 18.02 12.55
C ALA A 30 17.77 19.04 12.77
N GLY A 31 16.67 18.58 13.39
CA GLY A 31 15.48 19.41 13.63
C GLY A 31 14.56 19.58 12.41
N GLU A 32 14.89 18.98 11.26
CA GLU A 32 14.04 19.05 10.07
C GLU A 32 12.73 18.26 10.29
N ARG A 33 11.59 18.89 9.95
CA ARG A 33 10.28 18.23 9.98
C ARG A 33 10.07 17.46 8.69
N PHE A 34 9.23 16.43 8.74
CA PHE A 34 8.90 15.62 7.56
C PHE A 34 8.38 16.44 6.37
N ILE A 35 7.56 17.47 6.61
CA ILE A 35 7.01 18.31 5.54
C ILE A 35 8.10 19.13 4.84
N ASP A 36 9.06 19.64 5.60
CA ASP A 36 10.16 20.45 5.05
C ASP A 36 11.09 19.56 4.19
N TRP A 37 11.41 18.35 4.70
CA TRP A 37 12.14 17.34 3.93
C TRP A 37 11.36 16.92 2.67
N LEU A 38 10.05 16.72 2.77
CA LEU A 38 9.21 16.30 1.64
C LEU A 38 9.24 17.34 0.53
N GLU A 39 9.13 18.63 0.87
CA GLU A 39 9.24 19.73 -0.10
C GLU A 39 10.63 19.77 -0.77
N ARG A 40 11.70 19.69 0.03
CA ARG A 40 13.09 19.62 -0.48
C ARG A 40 13.34 18.39 -1.36
N SER A 41 12.65 17.29 -1.10
CA SER A 41 12.77 16.00 -1.82
C SER A 41 11.95 15.94 -3.11
N GLY A 42 11.47 17.08 -3.62
CA GLY A 42 10.65 17.14 -4.84
C GLY A 42 9.16 16.88 -4.58
N GLY A 43 8.70 17.03 -3.34
CA GLY A 43 7.33 16.81 -2.91
C GLY A 43 6.91 15.34 -2.95
N ALA A 44 5.61 15.12 -2.79
CA ALA A 44 5.02 13.78 -2.80
C ALA A 44 5.33 13.00 -4.10
N SER A 45 5.37 13.67 -5.25
CA SER A 45 5.73 13.04 -6.53
C SER A 45 7.21 12.64 -6.62
N GLY A 46 8.13 13.48 -6.13
CA GLY A 46 9.55 13.18 -6.11
C GLY A 46 9.89 12.01 -5.20
N VAL A 47 9.22 11.91 -4.05
CA VAL A 47 9.34 10.75 -3.15
C VAL A 47 8.68 9.51 -3.76
N ALA A 48 7.48 9.65 -4.34
CA ALA A 48 6.75 8.54 -4.93
C ALA A 48 7.47 7.89 -6.11
N ALA A 49 8.35 8.60 -6.83
CA ALA A 49 9.12 8.06 -7.95
C ALA A 49 9.88 6.77 -7.57
N GLY A 50 10.42 6.69 -6.35
CA GLY A 50 11.13 5.51 -5.82
C GLY A 50 10.25 4.34 -5.38
N LEU A 51 8.93 4.44 -5.58
CA LEU A 51 7.95 3.39 -5.27
C LEU A 51 7.32 2.77 -6.52
N LYS A 52 8.00 2.88 -7.68
CA LYS A 52 7.42 2.47 -8.97
C LYS A 52 7.22 0.97 -9.05
N ASP A 53 8.18 0.21 -8.56
CA ASP A 53 8.12 -1.25 -8.48
C ASP A 53 6.97 -1.76 -7.61
N LEU A 54 6.41 -0.92 -6.74
CA LEU A 54 5.27 -1.27 -5.89
C LEU A 54 3.91 -0.93 -6.50
N ASP A 55 3.86 -0.31 -7.68
CA ASP A 55 2.61 0.11 -8.34
C ASP A 55 2.03 -0.90 -9.34
N GLU A 56 2.60 -2.10 -9.39
CA GLU A 56 2.09 -3.23 -10.15
C GLU A 56 0.85 -3.82 -9.46
N PHE A 57 -0.18 -4.11 -10.26
CA PHE A 57 -1.41 -4.76 -9.79
C PHE A 57 -1.52 -6.10 -10.53
N PRO A 58 -0.98 -7.20 -9.96
CA PRO A 58 -1.09 -8.53 -10.55
C PRO A 58 -2.55 -8.91 -10.74
N THR A 59 -2.87 -9.70 -11.75
CA THR A 59 -4.20 -10.33 -11.83
C THR A 59 -4.39 -11.33 -10.68
N PRO A 60 -5.64 -11.72 -10.34
CA PRO A 60 -5.88 -12.73 -9.31
C PRO A 60 -5.19 -14.08 -9.57
N ASP A 61 -4.96 -14.45 -10.84
CA ASP A 61 -4.24 -15.67 -11.20
C ASP A 61 -2.71 -15.52 -10.96
N GLU A 62 -2.17 -14.31 -11.11
CA GLU A 62 -0.73 -14.02 -11.00
C GLU A 62 -0.29 -13.66 -9.56
N GLY A 63 -1.17 -13.04 -8.78
CA GLY A 63 -0.90 -12.60 -7.42
C GLY A 63 -2.15 -12.67 -6.54
N PRO A 64 -2.69 -13.87 -6.26
CA PRO A 64 -3.91 -14.04 -5.47
C PRO A 64 -3.82 -13.43 -4.07
N GLU A 65 -2.61 -13.35 -3.48
CA GLU A 65 -2.37 -12.73 -2.17
C GLU A 65 -2.72 -11.24 -2.11
N PHE A 66 -2.74 -10.54 -3.26
CA PHE A 66 -3.17 -9.15 -3.34
C PHE A 66 -4.68 -8.97 -3.19
N TYR A 67 -5.43 -10.09 -3.24
CA TYR A 67 -6.90 -10.14 -3.21
C TYR A 67 -7.45 -10.88 -1.98
N VAL A 68 -6.59 -11.21 -1.02
CA VAL A 68 -6.98 -11.81 0.26
C VAL A 68 -6.67 -10.80 1.37
N ASP A 69 -7.60 -10.60 2.30
CA ASP A 69 -7.37 -9.70 3.44
C ASP A 69 -6.27 -10.22 4.37
N TYR A 70 -5.72 -9.36 5.23
CA TYR A 70 -4.59 -9.77 6.09
C TYR A 70 -4.99 -10.78 7.18
N ASP A 71 -6.25 -10.78 7.58
CA ASP A 71 -6.85 -11.65 8.59
C ASP A 71 -7.63 -12.83 7.99
N GLU A 72 -7.64 -12.96 6.65
CA GLU A 72 -8.21 -14.11 5.95
C GLU A 72 -7.11 -15.04 5.43
N THR A 73 -7.31 -16.35 5.59
CA THR A 73 -6.34 -17.38 5.19
C THR A 73 -6.70 -18.09 3.88
N GLY A 74 -7.75 -17.65 3.19
CA GLY A 74 -8.17 -18.21 1.91
C GLY A 74 -9.18 -17.32 1.18
N PRO A 75 -9.42 -17.57 -0.12
CA PRO A 75 -10.44 -16.87 -0.88
C PRO A 75 -11.82 -17.09 -0.25
N TYR A 76 -12.70 -16.09 -0.37
CA TYR A 76 -14.09 -16.20 0.07
C TYR A 76 -14.72 -17.51 -0.42
N VAL A 77 -15.14 -18.35 0.51
CA VAL A 77 -15.95 -19.54 0.23
C VAL A 77 -17.40 -19.15 0.48
N ALA A 78 -18.25 -19.23 -0.54
CA ALA A 78 -19.68 -19.17 -0.35
C ALA A 78 -20.12 -20.43 0.40
N GLU A 79 -20.15 -20.39 1.74
CA GLU A 79 -20.86 -21.38 2.52
C GLU A 79 -22.35 -21.17 2.29
N ILE A 80 -22.90 -21.91 1.32
CA ILE A 80 -24.34 -22.07 1.18
C ILE A 80 -24.77 -22.94 2.36
N GLY A 81 -25.31 -22.33 3.42
CA GLY A 81 -26.00 -23.08 4.47
C GLY A 81 -27.09 -23.94 3.83
N GLU A 82 -27.23 -25.20 4.29
CA GLU A 82 -28.32 -26.07 3.85
C GLU A 82 -29.64 -25.30 3.95
N SER A 83 -30.30 -25.20 2.80
CA SER A 83 -31.41 -24.32 2.50
C SER A 83 -32.53 -24.38 3.55
N GLU A 84 -32.78 -23.30 4.28
CA GLU A 84 -34.07 -23.07 4.95
C GLU A 84 -35.11 -22.50 3.97
N CYS A 85 -35.11 -22.94 2.70
CA CYS A 85 -36.28 -22.70 1.85
C CYS A 85 -37.43 -23.52 2.43
N ALA A 86 -38.24 -22.85 3.25
CA ALA A 86 -39.50 -23.34 3.79
C ALA A 86 -40.33 -23.98 2.67
N THR A 87 -40.66 -25.26 2.87
CA THR A 87 -41.58 -26.04 2.03
C THR A 87 -43.03 -25.65 2.28
#